data_AF-A0A352WIB0-F1
#
_entry.id   AF-A0A352WIB0-F1
#
_cell.length_a   1.000
_cell.length_b   1.000
_cell.length_c   1.000
_cell.angle_alpha   90.00
_cell.angle_beta   90.00
_cell.angle_gamma   90.00
#
_symmetry.space_group_name_H-M   'P 1'
#
loop_
_entity.id
_entity.type
_entity.pdbx_description
1 polymer ?
#
loop_
_entity_poly.entity_id
_entity_poly.type
_entity_poly.pdbx_seq_one_letter_code
_entity_poly.pdbx_strand_id
1 'polypeptide(L)'
;MKEFEELVFKKTKKSRVKVGIALILLGIALTLIGGRIFIGYTFASKDLADCNQDTIKNGYYKFNDVYELLGEYGYDNKGSGYVLILRDKTNPQELILMGMYFAKKDVDIAEKVSKAYWDSYDSGSNQFVYISGAGRVRDMKSDEKKVFREALFELDSDASSRSYLEDRMVYKTIEYKTFPRMMKVTDWVMVLSGIFLIGFSVYLFITASGGKSRKQVLENVAVSGMDPGIIANELKTAKRFGNVLVADDFVLFEGFTPRIFFYKYLVWVYGKVTNTQHKAYGIINTGTTTTYQISFLDVNKKNIMVPLSKGNMDDIITAMHENAPYVIFGYNEGLANEAKNNFNSVLNAVRRRKAELEEERNAAAANAVPWGQQAPSMAAGGEYGSAADNQQADYSGYQSSAQQPDYSGYQNSAQQADYSGYQSSAQQPDYSGYQNSAQQPDYS
;
A
#
# COMPACT_ATOMS: atom_id res chain seq x y z
N MET A 1 -24.19 5.88 -19.30
CA MET A 1 -23.41 5.40 -18.12
C MET A 1 -21.99 4.91 -18.48
N LYS A 2 -21.81 3.95 -19.40
CA LYS A 2 -20.46 3.44 -19.77
C LYS A 2 -19.49 4.54 -20.25
N GLU A 3 -19.97 5.46 -21.09
CA GLU A 3 -19.15 6.58 -21.60
C GLU A 3 -18.67 7.51 -20.48
N PHE A 4 -19.55 7.88 -19.56
CA PHE A 4 -19.22 8.66 -18.36
C PHE A 4 -18.13 7.96 -17.51
N GLU A 5 -18.30 6.66 -17.24
CA GLU A 5 -17.31 5.91 -16.47
C GLU A 5 -15.96 5.86 -17.18
N GLU A 6 -15.95 5.67 -18.50
CA GLU A 6 -14.72 5.70 -19.26
C GLU A 6 -14.03 7.06 -19.14
N LEU A 7 -14.75 8.16 -19.34
CA LEU A 7 -14.16 9.51 -19.25
C LEU A 7 -13.58 9.80 -17.86
N VAL A 8 -14.34 9.51 -16.80
CA VAL A 8 -13.93 9.81 -15.42
C VAL A 8 -12.80 8.91 -14.94
N PHE A 9 -12.87 7.60 -15.20
CA PHE A 9 -11.95 6.62 -14.60
C PHE A 9 -10.79 6.21 -15.50
N LYS A 10 -10.76 6.57 -16.79
CA LYS A 10 -9.65 6.21 -17.69
C LYS A 10 -8.30 6.68 -17.19
N LYS A 11 -8.22 7.92 -16.69
CA LYS A 11 -6.98 8.48 -16.12
C LYS A 11 -6.60 7.79 -14.80
N THR A 12 -7.59 7.52 -13.94
CA THR A 12 -7.40 6.77 -12.68
C THR A 12 -6.88 5.36 -12.96
N LYS A 13 -7.49 4.63 -13.89
CA LYS A 13 -7.09 3.29 -14.31
C LYS A 13 -5.66 3.28 -14.83
N LYS A 14 -5.32 4.19 -15.74
CA LYS A 14 -3.96 4.31 -16.29
C LYS A 14 -2.94 4.62 -15.19
N SER A 15 -3.26 5.51 -14.26
CA SER A 15 -2.39 5.87 -13.13
C SER A 15 -2.18 4.70 -12.16
N ARG A 16 -3.27 4.05 -11.72
CA ARG A 16 -3.21 2.88 -10.81
C ARG A 16 -2.45 1.72 -11.40
N VAL A 17 -2.65 1.42 -12.69
CA VAL A 17 -1.90 0.37 -13.40
C VAL A 17 -0.41 0.71 -13.47
N LYS A 18 -0.04 1.94 -13.84
CA LYS A 18 1.37 2.36 -13.88
C LYS A 18 2.05 2.24 -12.52
N VAL A 19 1.39 2.73 -11.46
CA VAL A 19 1.91 2.62 -10.09
C VAL A 19 1.99 1.16 -9.68
N GLY A 20 0.97 0.35 -9.96
CA GLY A 20 0.96 -1.08 -9.69
C GLY A 20 2.15 -1.80 -10.32
N ILE A 21 2.42 -1.57 -11.61
CA ILE A 21 3.59 -2.16 -12.30
C ILE A 21 4.90 -1.73 -11.63
N ALA A 22 5.07 -0.44 -11.33
CA ALA A 22 6.28 0.06 -10.67
C ALA A 22 6.49 -0.60 -9.30
N LEU A 23 5.42 -0.78 -8.52
CA LEU A 23 5.48 -1.44 -7.22
C LEU A 23 5.77 -2.95 -7.32
N ILE A 24 5.26 -3.64 -8.36
CA ILE A 24 5.64 -5.03 -8.63
C ILE A 24 7.13 -5.13 -8.89
N LEU A 25 7.67 -4.31 -9.80
CA LEU A 25 9.08 -4.37 -10.17
C LEU A 25 9.98 -4.07 -8.96
N LEU A 26 9.64 -3.05 -8.18
CA LEU A 26 10.36 -2.74 -6.94
C LEU A 26 10.23 -3.85 -5.91
N GLY A 27 9.03 -4.42 -5.74
CA GLY A 27 8.77 -5.51 -4.81
C GLY A 27 9.53 -6.79 -5.15
N ILE A 28 9.59 -7.14 -6.44
CA ILE A 28 10.42 -8.25 -6.94
C ILE A 28 11.90 -7.97 -6.67
N ALA A 29 12.40 -6.78 -6.99
CA ALA A 29 13.80 -6.41 -6.75
C ALA A 29 14.17 -6.53 -5.27
N LEU A 30 13.35 -6.00 -4.36
CA LEU A 30 13.57 -6.11 -2.91
C LEU A 30 13.52 -7.56 -2.42
N THR A 31 12.57 -8.35 -2.91
CA THR A 31 12.45 -9.78 -2.56
C THR A 31 13.65 -10.58 -3.05
N LEU A 32 14.16 -10.30 -4.26
CA LEU A 32 15.34 -10.96 -4.81
C LEU A 32 16.63 -10.56 -4.05
N ILE A 33 16.79 -9.27 -3.74
CA ILE A 33 17.97 -8.76 -3.04
C ILE A 33 18.01 -9.26 -1.59
N GLY A 34 16.91 -9.09 -0.84
CA GLY A 34 16.81 -9.56 0.55
C GLY A 34 16.74 -11.09 0.64
N GLY A 35 16.05 -11.71 -0.31
CA GLY A 35 15.89 -13.17 -0.39
C GLY A 35 17.07 -13.88 -1.03
N ARG A 36 18.14 -13.21 -1.46
CA ARG A 36 19.25 -13.85 -2.19
C ARG A 36 19.85 -15.08 -1.50
N ILE A 37 19.91 -15.06 -0.16
CA ILE A 37 20.41 -16.19 0.63
C ILE A 37 19.38 -17.32 0.65
N PHE A 38 18.09 -17.01 0.80
CA PHE A 38 17.00 -17.98 0.72
C PHE A 38 16.86 -18.61 -0.66
N ILE A 39 16.99 -17.80 -1.71
CA ILE A 39 16.99 -18.24 -3.11
C ILE A 39 18.22 -19.12 -3.34
N GLY A 40 19.42 -18.68 -2.91
CA GLY A 40 20.64 -19.48 -2.97
C GLY A 40 20.51 -20.82 -2.23
N TYR A 41 19.77 -20.87 -1.11
CA TYR A 41 19.48 -22.09 -0.36
C TYR A 41 18.46 -23.00 -1.07
N THR A 42 17.34 -22.43 -1.50
CA THR A 42 16.23 -23.18 -2.12
C THR A 42 16.69 -23.80 -3.44
N PHE A 43 17.46 -23.03 -4.20
CA PHE A 43 18.09 -23.42 -5.46
C PHE A 43 19.55 -23.90 -5.27
N ALA A 44 20.00 -24.16 -4.04
CA ALA A 44 21.24 -24.91 -3.83
C ALA A 44 21.01 -26.28 -4.46
N SER A 45 21.58 -26.46 -5.66
CA SER A 45 21.23 -27.54 -6.56
C SER A 45 22.12 -28.77 -6.37
N LYS A 46 23.22 -28.64 -5.63
CA LYS A 46 24.19 -29.71 -5.42
C LYS A 46 24.14 -30.24 -4.00
N ASP A 47 23.94 -31.55 -3.89
CA ASP A 47 24.26 -32.28 -2.68
C ASP A 47 25.79 -32.35 -2.56
N LEU A 48 26.30 -32.14 -1.36
CA LEU A 48 27.71 -32.19 -1.04
C LEU A 48 28.26 -33.60 -1.24
N ALA A 49 27.42 -34.63 -1.04
CA ALA A 49 27.76 -36.03 -1.29
C ALA A 49 27.90 -36.39 -2.78
N ASP A 50 27.39 -35.56 -3.69
CA ASP A 50 27.53 -35.74 -5.14
C ASP A 50 28.76 -35.00 -5.70
N CYS A 51 29.61 -34.43 -4.84
CA CYS A 51 30.77 -33.64 -5.22
C CYS A 51 32.08 -34.37 -4.92
N ASN A 52 33.02 -34.30 -5.87
CA ASN A 52 34.41 -34.70 -5.72
C ASN A 52 35.35 -33.50 -5.43
N GLN A 53 36.64 -33.76 -5.20
CA GLN A 53 37.65 -32.74 -4.84
C GLN A 53 37.69 -31.55 -5.80
N ASP A 54 37.56 -31.79 -7.11
CA ASP A 54 37.63 -30.77 -8.16
C ASP A 54 36.31 -30.01 -8.37
N THR A 55 35.19 -30.60 -7.96
CA THR A 55 33.84 -30.06 -8.20
C THR A 55 33.29 -29.24 -7.03
N ILE A 56 33.84 -29.41 -5.82
CA ILE A 56 33.51 -28.56 -4.67
C ILE A 56 34.05 -27.14 -4.96
N LYS A 57 33.13 -26.20 -5.18
CA LYS A 57 33.39 -24.76 -5.39
C LYS A 57 32.75 -23.92 -4.29
N ASN A 58 33.13 -22.65 -4.18
CA ASN A 58 32.47 -21.73 -3.26
C ASN A 58 31.00 -21.54 -3.65
N GLY A 59 30.08 -21.68 -2.70
CA GLY A 59 28.64 -21.67 -2.99
C GLY A 59 27.80 -22.23 -1.86
N TYR A 60 26.54 -22.54 -2.15
CA TYR A 60 25.62 -23.18 -1.22
C TYR A 60 25.45 -24.66 -1.60
N TYR A 61 25.54 -25.53 -0.60
CA TYR A 61 25.40 -26.97 -0.76
C TYR A 61 24.39 -27.49 0.25
N LYS A 62 23.62 -28.48 -0.18
CA LYS A 62 22.84 -29.33 0.72
C LYS A 62 23.75 -30.46 1.16
N PHE A 63 23.56 -30.95 2.38
CA PHE A 63 24.20 -32.17 2.85
C PHE A 63 23.14 -32.99 3.58
N ASN A 64 23.06 -34.26 3.23
CA ASN A 64 22.10 -35.19 3.81
C ASN A 64 22.87 -36.31 4.49
N ASP A 65 22.42 -36.67 5.69
CA ASP A 65 22.87 -37.83 6.44
C ASP A 65 24.39 -37.86 6.63
N VAL A 66 24.96 -36.70 6.97
CA VAL A 66 26.37 -36.58 7.36
C VAL A 66 26.51 -37.09 8.79
N TYR A 67 27.40 -38.05 9.02
CA TYR A 67 27.68 -38.60 10.36
C TYR A 67 29.17 -38.71 10.69
N GLU A 68 30.06 -38.50 9.71
CA GLU A 68 31.50 -38.68 9.87
C GLU A 68 32.21 -37.36 10.20
N LEU A 69 32.22 -36.99 11.48
CA LEU A 69 33.01 -35.88 12.00
C LEU A 69 34.19 -36.42 12.82
N LEU A 70 35.41 -36.29 12.31
CA LEU A 70 36.62 -36.84 12.96
C LEU A 70 36.98 -36.10 14.25
N GLY A 71 36.72 -34.81 14.34
CA GLY A 71 37.05 -34.04 15.54
C GLY A 71 37.26 -32.58 15.25
N GLU A 72 37.44 -31.80 16.31
CA GLU A 72 37.68 -30.38 16.23
C GLU A 72 39.11 -30.11 15.73
N TYR A 73 39.26 -29.27 14.71
CA TYR A 73 40.58 -28.78 14.29
C TYR A 73 40.87 -27.37 14.83
N GLY A 74 39.86 -26.61 15.25
CA GLY A 74 40.08 -25.33 15.92
C GLY A 74 38.81 -24.59 16.30
N TYR A 75 38.95 -23.58 17.15
CA TYR A 75 37.82 -22.79 17.65
C TYR A 75 38.13 -21.28 17.65
N ASP A 76 37.05 -20.49 17.62
CA ASP A 76 37.07 -19.06 17.87
C ASP A 76 35.94 -18.66 18.84
N ASN A 77 35.76 -17.36 19.07
CA ASN A 77 34.68 -16.88 19.94
C ASN A 77 33.27 -17.05 19.35
N LYS A 78 33.16 -17.43 18.07
CA LYS A 78 31.91 -17.59 17.33
C LYS A 78 31.52 -19.04 17.11
N GLY A 79 32.43 -20.00 17.26
CA GLY A 79 32.17 -21.42 16.99
C GLY A 79 33.43 -22.28 16.89
N SER A 80 33.25 -23.52 16.42
CA SER A 80 34.33 -24.49 16.23
C SER A 80 34.29 -25.11 14.82
N GLY A 81 35.46 -25.38 14.26
CA GLY A 81 35.67 -26.12 13.02
C GLY A 81 35.96 -27.59 13.30
N TYR A 82 35.24 -28.46 12.60
CA TYR A 82 35.38 -29.92 12.67
C TYR A 82 35.85 -30.47 11.32
N VAL A 83 36.65 -31.54 11.36
CA VAL A 83 37.04 -32.26 10.16
C VAL A 83 35.87 -33.15 9.73
N LEU A 84 35.35 -32.90 8.54
CA LEU A 84 34.27 -33.62 7.91
C LEU A 84 34.84 -34.61 6.89
N ILE A 85 34.44 -35.87 6.99
CA ILE A 85 34.64 -36.86 5.94
C ILE A 85 33.41 -36.85 5.03
N LEU A 86 33.65 -36.67 3.73
CA LEU A 86 32.65 -36.85 2.70
C LEU A 86 33.02 -38.06 1.87
N ARG A 87 32.12 -39.03 1.79
CA ARG A 87 32.26 -40.17 0.90
C ARG A 87 31.52 -39.91 -0.38
N ASP A 88 32.15 -40.25 -1.50
CA ASP A 88 31.47 -40.23 -2.79
C ASP A 88 30.34 -41.27 -2.78
N LYS A 89 29.16 -40.85 -3.25
CA LYS A 89 27.96 -41.68 -3.26
C LYS A 89 28.07 -42.90 -4.19
N THR A 90 28.85 -42.77 -5.26
CA THR A 90 29.08 -43.82 -6.26
C THR A 90 30.28 -44.69 -5.92
N ASN A 91 31.30 -44.13 -5.28
CA ASN A 91 32.48 -44.86 -4.83
C ASN A 91 32.81 -44.55 -3.35
N PRO A 92 32.26 -45.31 -2.37
CA PRO A 92 32.48 -45.04 -0.94
C PRO A 92 33.93 -45.13 -0.45
N GLN A 93 34.84 -45.67 -1.27
CA GLN A 93 36.30 -45.71 -1.01
C GLN A 93 36.97 -44.37 -1.36
N GLU A 94 36.36 -43.57 -2.22
CA GLU A 94 36.75 -42.19 -2.45
C GLU A 94 36.15 -41.33 -1.35
N LEU A 95 37.03 -40.80 -0.50
CA LEU A 95 36.67 -39.88 0.55
C LEU A 95 37.42 -38.57 0.39
N ILE A 96 36.79 -37.50 0.83
CA ILE A 96 37.32 -36.14 0.86
C ILE A 96 37.29 -35.65 2.29
N LEU A 97 38.36 -34.98 2.69
CA LEU A 97 38.50 -34.35 3.99
C LEU A 97 38.32 -32.85 3.82
N MET A 98 37.28 -32.28 4.42
CA MET A 98 37.05 -30.84 4.39
C MET A 98 36.67 -30.30 5.76
N GLY A 99 36.67 -28.98 5.92
CA GLY A 99 36.22 -28.35 7.16
C GLY A 99 34.69 -28.27 7.23
N MET A 100 34.14 -28.39 8.43
CA MET A 100 32.75 -28.05 8.73
C MET A 100 32.70 -27.17 9.97
N TYR A 101 32.29 -25.93 9.80
CA TYR A 101 32.26 -24.94 10.87
C TYR A 101 30.87 -24.86 11.50
N PHE A 102 30.81 -25.03 12.81
CA PHE A 102 29.60 -24.94 13.62
C PHE A 102 29.63 -23.64 14.44
N ALA A 103 28.54 -22.87 14.38
CA ALA A 103 28.40 -21.72 15.28
C ALA A 103 28.30 -22.20 16.73
N LYS A 104 28.70 -21.35 17.69
CA LYS A 104 28.78 -21.68 19.13
C LYS A 104 27.57 -22.43 19.69
N LYS A 105 26.36 -22.06 19.26
CA LYS A 105 25.10 -22.69 19.70
C LYS A 105 24.81 -24.08 19.11
N ASP A 106 25.58 -24.50 18.11
CA ASP A 106 25.46 -25.80 17.44
C ASP A 106 26.71 -26.67 17.66
N VAL A 107 27.67 -26.23 18.48
CA VAL A 107 28.89 -27.01 18.78
C VAL A 107 28.52 -28.31 19.49
N ASP A 108 27.59 -28.29 20.44
CA ASP A 108 27.07 -29.50 21.09
C ASP A 108 26.52 -30.55 20.10
N ILE A 109 26.02 -30.10 18.94
CA ILE A 109 25.56 -31.01 17.87
C ILE A 109 26.77 -31.66 17.21
N ALA A 110 27.82 -30.89 16.90
CA ALA A 110 29.05 -31.40 16.31
C ALA A 110 29.76 -32.38 17.25
N GLU A 111 29.87 -32.05 18.54
CA GLU A 111 30.43 -32.92 19.57
C GLU A 111 29.66 -34.24 19.66
N LYS A 112 28.33 -34.18 19.65
CA LYS A 112 27.49 -35.39 19.69
C LYS A 112 27.68 -36.27 18.46
N VAL A 113 27.78 -35.69 17.27
CA VAL A 113 28.03 -36.43 16.01
C VAL A 113 29.42 -37.04 16.01
N SER A 114 30.44 -36.26 16.38
CA SER A 114 31.83 -36.72 16.43
C SER A 114 32.03 -37.83 17.46
N LYS A 115 31.44 -37.68 18.65
CA LYS A 115 31.46 -38.73 19.67
C LYS A 115 30.78 -40.00 19.19
N ALA A 116 29.59 -39.90 18.59
CA ALA A 116 28.89 -41.07 18.06
C ALA A 116 29.67 -41.79 16.94
N TYR A 117 30.40 -41.03 16.11
CA TYR A 117 31.29 -41.59 15.10
C TYR A 117 32.41 -42.42 15.74
N TRP A 118 33.12 -41.88 16.74
CA TRP A 118 34.18 -42.61 17.43
C TRP A 118 33.66 -43.78 18.26
N ASP A 119 32.54 -43.62 18.97
CA ASP A 119 31.90 -44.71 19.71
C ASP A 119 31.55 -45.86 18.75
N SER A 120 31.03 -45.55 17.56
CA SER A 120 30.75 -46.53 16.51
C SER A 120 32.02 -47.21 15.98
N TYR A 121 33.08 -46.42 15.72
CA TYR A 121 34.37 -46.91 15.25
C TYR A 121 35.04 -47.87 16.25
N ASP A 122 35.10 -47.49 17.52
CA ASP A 122 35.77 -48.25 18.57
C ASP A 122 35.01 -49.51 18.98
N SER A 123 33.67 -49.43 19.02
CA SER A 123 32.82 -50.56 19.43
C SER A 123 32.43 -51.50 18.29
N GLY A 124 32.60 -51.08 17.03
CA GLY A 124 32.04 -51.76 15.86
C GLY A 124 30.51 -51.73 15.81
N SER A 125 29.85 -50.88 16.62
CA SER A 125 28.39 -50.72 16.62
C SER A 125 27.95 -49.73 15.54
N ASN A 126 26.77 -49.93 14.94
CA ASN A 126 26.24 -49.02 13.91
C ASN A 126 25.41 -47.87 14.49
N GLN A 127 25.83 -47.27 15.61
CA GLN A 127 25.09 -46.21 16.30
C GLN A 127 25.54 -44.81 15.84
N PHE A 128 25.23 -44.45 14.59
CA PHE A 128 25.56 -43.14 14.04
C PHE A 128 24.52 -42.07 14.40
N VAL A 129 25.00 -40.83 14.57
CA VAL A 129 24.15 -39.64 14.68
C VAL A 129 24.28 -38.84 13.39
N TYR A 130 23.17 -38.72 12.67
CA TYR A 130 23.12 -38.06 11.38
C TYR A 130 22.75 -36.57 11.52
N ILE A 131 23.42 -35.72 10.75
CA ILE A 131 23.05 -34.33 10.55
C ILE A 131 22.78 -34.06 9.07
N SER A 132 21.66 -33.38 8.83
CA SER A 132 21.24 -32.93 7.49
C SER A 132 20.96 -31.43 7.52
N GLY A 133 21.19 -30.76 6.40
CA GLY A 133 20.98 -29.34 6.29
C GLY A 133 21.58 -28.75 5.02
N ALA A 134 21.85 -27.45 5.09
CA ALA A 134 22.63 -26.78 4.06
C ALA A 134 23.60 -25.80 4.70
N GLY A 135 24.66 -25.52 3.97
CA GLY A 135 25.70 -24.60 4.41
C GLY A 135 26.32 -23.88 3.23
N ARG A 136 27.04 -22.80 3.54
CA ARG A 136 27.88 -22.11 2.56
C ARG A 136 29.28 -22.71 2.60
N VAL A 137 29.73 -23.23 1.47
CA VAL A 137 31.13 -23.61 1.25
C VAL A 137 31.92 -22.37 0.88
N ARG A 138 33.05 -22.17 1.57
CA ARG A 138 34.03 -21.11 1.30
C ARG A 138 35.44 -21.68 1.35
N ASP A 139 36.38 -20.96 0.74
CA ASP A 139 37.80 -21.26 0.94
C ASP A 139 38.20 -21.07 2.42
N MET A 140 39.05 -21.97 2.90
CA MET A 140 39.75 -21.78 4.16
C MET A 140 40.73 -20.61 4.04
N LYS A 141 40.85 -19.81 5.11
CA LYS A 141 41.89 -18.79 5.22
C LYS A 141 43.27 -19.43 5.45
N SER A 142 44.36 -18.70 5.24
CA SER A 142 45.72 -19.26 5.33
C SER A 142 46.06 -19.86 6.70
N ASP A 143 45.61 -19.21 7.77
CA ASP A 143 45.70 -19.67 9.15
C ASP A 143 44.82 -20.92 9.38
N GLU A 144 43.57 -20.89 8.92
CA GLU A 144 42.65 -22.03 9.01
C GLU A 144 43.19 -23.26 8.27
N LYS A 145 43.80 -23.09 7.08
CA LYS A 145 44.42 -24.18 6.31
C LYS A 145 45.54 -24.86 7.09
N LYS A 146 46.38 -24.05 7.75
CA LYS A 146 47.51 -24.56 8.53
C LYS A 146 47.00 -25.42 9.69
N VAL A 147 46.07 -24.88 10.47
CA VAL A 147 45.51 -25.57 11.63
C VAL A 147 44.73 -26.82 11.21
N PHE A 148 43.94 -26.76 10.13
CA PHE A 148 43.23 -27.92 9.57
C PHE A 148 44.19 -29.05 9.17
N ARG A 149 45.32 -28.69 8.52
CA ARG A 149 46.35 -29.65 8.13
C ARG A 149 47.04 -30.27 9.35
N GLU A 150 47.41 -29.45 10.33
CA GLU A 150 48.07 -29.90 11.56
C GLU A 150 47.18 -30.88 12.32
N ALA A 151 45.90 -30.56 12.51
CA ALA A 151 44.94 -31.45 13.17
C ALA A 151 44.79 -32.80 12.45
N LEU A 152 44.75 -32.81 11.11
CA LEU A 152 44.70 -34.06 10.35
C LEU A 152 45.97 -34.90 10.49
N PHE A 153 47.15 -34.27 10.58
CA PHE A 153 48.43 -34.97 10.75
C PHE A 153 48.71 -35.38 12.20
N GLU A 154 48.00 -34.82 13.18
CA GLU A 154 48.01 -35.30 14.56
C GLU A 154 47.18 -36.58 14.73
N LEU A 155 46.13 -36.76 13.92
CA LEU A 155 45.32 -37.98 13.92
C LEU A 155 46.08 -39.21 13.41
N ASP A 156 47.09 -39.03 12.54
CA ASP A 156 47.92 -40.13 12.05
C ASP A 156 49.41 -39.78 12.01
N SER A 157 50.17 -40.45 12.87
CA SER A 157 51.61 -40.24 13.03
C SER A 157 52.48 -40.86 11.93
N ASP A 158 51.95 -41.77 11.11
CA ASP A 158 52.75 -42.43 10.07
C ASP A 158 52.94 -41.53 8.84
N ALA A 159 54.19 -41.44 8.37
CA ALA A 159 54.57 -40.66 7.19
C ALA A 159 53.89 -41.18 5.91
N SER A 160 53.62 -42.48 5.81
CA SER A 160 52.92 -43.07 4.67
C SER A 160 51.46 -42.61 4.57
N SER A 161 50.79 -42.49 5.72
CA SER A 161 49.43 -41.98 5.84
C SER A 161 49.31 -40.49 5.54
N ARG A 162 50.35 -39.69 5.82
CA ARG A 162 50.30 -38.24 5.56
C ARG A 162 50.11 -37.91 4.09
N SER A 163 50.80 -38.62 3.18
CA SER A 163 50.61 -38.44 1.74
C SER A 163 49.18 -38.82 1.33
N TYR A 164 48.65 -39.91 1.90
CA TYR A 164 47.29 -40.36 1.62
C TYR A 164 46.22 -39.35 2.08
N LEU A 165 46.41 -38.73 3.24
CA LEU A 165 45.53 -37.68 3.77
C LEU A 165 45.64 -36.40 2.94
N GLU A 166 46.86 -35.97 2.61
CA GLU A 166 47.10 -34.73 1.87
C GLU A 166 46.45 -34.75 0.48
N ASP A 167 46.46 -35.89 -0.21
CA ASP A 167 45.80 -36.06 -1.50
C ASP A 167 44.26 -35.89 -1.42
N ARG A 168 43.66 -36.13 -0.24
CA ARG A 168 42.20 -36.07 -0.02
C ARG A 168 41.73 -34.77 0.63
N MET A 169 42.66 -33.90 1.00
CA MET A 169 42.32 -32.62 1.62
C MET A 169 41.72 -31.66 0.60
N VAL A 170 40.53 -31.16 0.92
CA VAL A 170 39.91 -30.00 0.28
C VAL A 170 39.95 -28.84 1.26
N TYR A 171 40.76 -27.83 0.95
CA TYR A 171 40.91 -26.61 1.76
C TYR A 171 39.71 -25.66 1.66
N LYS A 172 38.53 -26.20 1.96
CA LYS A 172 37.25 -25.50 1.99
C LYS A 172 36.49 -25.90 3.26
N THR A 173 35.73 -24.96 3.77
CA THR A 173 34.90 -25.15 4.96
C THR A 173 33.45 -24.92 4.62
N ILE A 174 32.57 -25.83 5.02
CA ILE A 174 31.12 -25.63 4.97
C ILE A 174 30.61 -25.08 6.31
N GLU A 175 29.90 -23.96 6.27
CA GLU A 175 29.33 -23.33 7.47
C GLU A 175 27.95 -23.93 7.79
N TYR A 176 27.84 -24.71 8.87
CA TYR A 176 26.63 -25.45 9.27
C TYR A 176 25.43 -24.54 9.57
N LYS A 177 24.24 -24.92 9.06
CA LYS A 177 22.93 -24.27 9.31
C LYS A 177 23.00 -22.75 9.23
N THR A 178 23.68 -22.24 8.22
CA THR A 178 23.83 -20.81 8.02
C THR A 178 22.51 -20.12 7.62
N PHE A 179 21.48 -20.88 7.23
CA PHE A 179 20.14 -20.35 6.91
C PHE A 179 19.09 -20.75 7.97
N PRO A 180 18.16 -19.87 8.42
CA PRO A 180 17.99 -18.44 8.11
C PRO A 180 18.90 -17.49 8.92
N ARG A 181 19.83 -18.03 9.71
CA ARG A 181 20.60 -17.28 10.71
C ARG A 181 21.55 -16.22 10.12
N MET A 182 21.93 -16.34 8.84
CA MET A 182 22.74 -15.34 8.12
C MET A 182 21.93 -14.18 7.53
N MET A 183 20.60 -14.26 7.45
CA MET A 183 19.81 -13.13 7.00
C MET A 183 19.88 -12.03 8.04
N LYS A 184 20.47 -10.89 7.67
CA LYS A 184 20.44 -9.71 8.52
C LYS A 184 19.00 -9.25 8.67
N VAL A 185 18.70 -8.51 9.74
CA VAL A 185 17.38 -7.86 9.92
C VAL A 185 17.01 -7.04 8.68
N THR A 186 17.97 -6.39 8.05
CA THR A 186 17.79 -5.65 6.78
C THR A 186 17.31 -6.54 5.64
N ASP A 187 17.80 -7.79 5.54
CA ASP A 187 17.39 -8.73 4.49
C ASP A 187 15.94 -9.17 4.68
N TRP A 188 15.54 -9.44 5.94
CA TRP A 188 14.15 -9.74 6.29
C TRP A 188 13.21 -8.58 6.01
N VAL A 189 13.59 -7.37 6.40
CA VAL A 189 12.81 -6.16 6.13
C VAL A 189 12.64 -5.95 4.63
N MET A 190 13.68 -6.18 3.82
CA MET A 190 13.57 -6.11 2.36
C MET A 190 12.60 -7.15 1.79
N VAL A 191 12.67 -8.42 2.23
CA VAL A 191 11.74 -9.47 1.77
C VAL A 191 10.30 -9.14 2.14
N LEU A 192 10.04 -8.77 3.40
CA LEU A 192 8.69 -8.43 3.85
C LEU A 192 8.15 -7.19 3.15
N SER A 193 8.99 -6.17 2.95
CA SER A 193 8.63 -4.99 2.17
C SER A 193 8.32 -5.35 0.72
N GLY A 194 9.12 -6.23 0.11
CA GLY A 194 8.91 -6.71 -1.25
C GLY A 194 7.57 -7.42 -1.43
N ILE A 195 7.25 -8.36 -0.53
CA ILE A 195 5.97 -9.07 -0.51
C ILE A 195 4.81 -8.10 -0.31
N PHE A 196 4.93 -7.14 0.62
CA PHE A 196 3.92 -6.13 0.85
C PHE A 196 3.67 -5.27 -0.39
N LEU A 197 4.72 -4.81 -1.08
CA LEU A 197 4.58 -4.03 -2.32
C LEU A 197 3.89 -4.82 -3.43
N ILE A 198 4.22 -6.11 -3.57
CA ILE A 198 3.54 -6.99 -4.54
C ILE A 198 2.06 -7.15 -4.16
N GLY A 199 1.73 -7.46 -2.90
CA GLY A 199 0.34 -7.56 -2.44
C GLY A 199 -0.44 -6.27 -2.64
N PHE A 200 0.16 -5.12 -2.31
CA PHE A 200 -0.45 -3.81 -2.51
C PHE A 200 -0.64 -3.49 -4.00
N SER A 201 0.28 -3.90 -4.87
CA SER A 201 0.11 -3.73 -6.31
C SER A 201 -1.09 -4.52 -6.86
N VAL A 202 -1.30 -5.76 -6.39
CA VAL A 202 -2.47 -6.58 -6.76
C VAL A 202 -3.76 -5.89 -6.33
N TYR A 203 -3.78 -5.31 -5.12
CA TYR A 203 -4.90 -4.49 -4.66
C TYR A 203 -5.15 -3.27 -5.58
N LEU A 204 -4.10 -2.62 -6.10
CA LEU A 204 -4.25 -1.54 -7.09
C LEU A 204 -4.81 -2.02 -8.43
N PHE A 205 -4.48 -3.23 -8.88
CA PHE A 205 -5.07 -3.82 -10.08
C PHE A 205 -6.54 -4.16 -9.91
N ILE A 206 -6.92 -4.79 -8.78
CA ILE A 206 -8.32 -5.09 -8.45
C ILE A 206 -9.13 -3.80 -8.36
N THR A 207 -8.55 -2.75 -7.79
CA THR A 207 -9.19 -1.44 -7.68
C THR A 207 -8.90 -0.52 -8.85
N ALA A 208 -8.32 -0.99 -9.97
CA ALA A 208 -7.91 -0.11 -11.07
C ALA A 208 -9.08 0.68 -11.67
N SER A 209 -10.29 0.13 -11.62
CA SER A 209 -11.53 0.78 -12.06
C SER A 209 -12.07 1.85 -11.07
N GLY A 210 -11.33 2.17 -10.01
CA GLY A 210 -11.69 3.20 -9.02
C GLY A 210 -12.07 2.63 -7.64
N GLY A 211 -12.52 1.38 -7.55
CA GLY A 211 -12.91 0.76 -6.27
C GLY A 211 -13.97 1.59 -5.53
N LYS A 212 -13.72 1.93 -4.25
CA LYS A 212 -14.63 2.72 -3.42
C LYS A 212 -14.96 4.10 -4.02
N SER A 213 -14.00 4.77 -4.66
CA SER A 213 -14.25 6.09 -5.27
C SER A 213 -15.18 5.99 -6.48
N ARG A 214 -15.13 4.89 -7.24
CA ARG A 214 -16.09 4.67 -8.34
C ARG A 214 -17.51 4.55 -7.81
N LYS A 215 -17.71 3.74 -6.77
CA LYS A 215 -19.01 3.61 -6.11
C LYS A 215 -19.54 4.97 -5.64
N GLN A 216 -18.70 5.76 -4.96
CA GLN A 216 -19.09 7.10 -4.46
C GLN A 216 -19.46 8.07 -5.58
N VAL A 217 -18.70 8.11 -6.68
CA VAL A 217 -19.02 8.98 -7.83
C VAL A 217 -20.34 8.57 -8.48
N LEU A 218 -20.56 7.27 -8.69
CA LEU A 218 -21.82 6.77 -9.27
C LEU A 218 -23.01 7.02 -8.36
N GLU A 219 -22.84 6.87 -7.05
CA GLU A 219 -23.86 7.18 -6.04
C GLU A 219 -24.19 8.67 -6.04
N ASN A 220 -23.18 9.54 -6.07
CA ASN A 220 -23.39 10.98 -6.17
C ASN A 220 -24.13 11.37 -7.47
N VAL A 221 -23.82 10.73 -8.60
CA VAL A 221 -24.51 10.93 -9.88
C VAL A 221 -25.95 10.43 -9.82
N ALA A 222 -26.20 9.26 -9.23
CA ALA A 222 -27.55 8.76 -9.06
C ALA A 222 -28.39 9.68 -8.16
N VAL A 223 -27.82 10.13 -7.04
CA VAL A 223 -28.46 11.06 -6.11
C VAL A 223 -28.63 12.44 -6.75
N SER A 224 -27.78 12.86 -7.69
CA SER A 224 -27.98 14.13 -8.39
C SER A 224 -29.17 14.11 -9.36
N GLY A 225 -29.67 12.95 -9.75
CA GLY A 225 -30.77 12.82 -10.69
C GLY A 225 -30.45 13.30 -12.11
N MET A 226 -29.18 13.63 -12.40
CA MET A 226 -28.74 13.98 -13.74
C MET A 226 -28.51 12.73 -14.59
N ASP A 227 -28.88 12.82 -15.86
CA ASP A 227 -28.57 11.77 -16.82
C ASP A 227 -27.03 11.66 -17.02
N PRO A 228 -26.43 10.46 -16.87
CA PRO A 228 -24.99 10.29 -17.05
C PRO A 228 -24.48 10.65 -18.45
N GLY A 229 -25.32 10.64 -19.49
CA GLY A 229 -24.97 11.07 -20.84
C GLY A 229 -24.81 12.59 -20.95
N ILE A 230 -25.66 13.36 -20.26
CA ILE A 230 -25.51 14.82 -20.15
C ILE A 230 -24.20 15.17 -19.45
N ILE A 231 -23.94 14.53 -18.29
CA ILE A 231 -22.68 14.70 -17.55
C ILE A 231 -21.46 14.37 -18.44
N ALA A 232 -21.54 13.29 -19.22
CA ALA A 232 -20.46 12.91 -20.14
C ALA A 232 -20.20 13.98 -21.23
N ASN A 233 -21.25 14.65 -21.71
CA ASN A 233 -21.11 15.74 -22.68
C ASN A 233 -20.57 17.02 -22.04
N GLU A 234 -21.05 17.40 -20.86
CA GLU A 234 -20.52 18.54 -20.10
C GLU A 234 -19.04 18.36 -19.73
N LEU A 235 -18.62 17.13 -19.40
CA LEU A 235 -17.21 16.82 -19.16
C LEU A 235 -16.30 17.10 -20.36
N LYS A 236 -16.83 17.07 -21.59
CA LYS A 236 -16.06 17.37 -22.81
C LYS A 236 -15.88 18.88 -23.01
N THR A 237 -16.82 19.70 -22.53
CA THR A 237 -16.82 21.17 -22.66
C THR A 237 -16.34 21.89 -21.40
N ALA A 238 -16.22 21.18 -20.27
CA ALA A 238 -15.81 21.74 -18.98
C ALA A 238 -14.46 22.47 -19.02
N LYS A 239 -14.36 23.59 -18.31
CA LYS A 239 -13.11 24.35 -18.13
C LYS A 239 -12.12 23.49 -17.34
N ARG A 240 -10.91 23.29 -17.88
CA ARG A 240 -9.90 22.40 -17.29
C ARG A 240 -8.79 23.19 -16.57
N PHE A 241 -8.63 22.91 -15.27
CA PHE A 241 -7.58 23.45 -14.40
C PHE A 241 -6.70 22.30 -13.87
N GLY A 242 -5.76 21.82 -14.70
CA GLY A 242 -4.92 20.67 -14.37
C GLY A 242 -5.73 19.37 -14.25
N ASN A 243 -5.92 18.88 -13.02
CA ASN A 243 -6.74 17.70 -12.71
C ASN A 243 -8.16 18.06 -12.26
N VAL A 244 -8.57 19.32 -12.34
CA VAL A 244 -9.93 19.77 -12.00
C VAL A 244 -10.66 20.16 -13.28
N LEU A 245 -11.90 19.72 -13.40
CA LEU A 245 -12.82 20.06 -14.48
C LEU A 245 -14.02 20.76 -13.86
N VAL A 246 -14.26 22.01 -14.26
CA VAL A 246 -15.38 22.84 -13.80
C VAL A 246 -16.40 22.87 -14.93
N ALA A 247 -17.51 22.15 -14.74
CA ALA A 247 -18.66 22.12 -15.62
C ALA A 247 -19.76 23.05 -15.08
N ASP A 248 -20.87 23.17 -15.80
CA ASP A 248 -21.96 24.11 -15.50
C ASP A 248 -22.73 23.71 -14.23
N ASP A 249 -22.93 22.41 -13.99
CA ASP A 249 -23.66 21.92 -12.83
C ASP A 249 -22.80 21.22 -11.76
N PHE A 250 -21.52 20.97 -12.05
CA PHE A 250 -20.64 20.24 -11.16
C PHE A 250 -19.15 20.55 -11.35
N VAL A 251 -18.36 20.18 -10.34
CA VAL A 251 -16.90 20.12 -10.43
C VAL A 251 -16.41 18.69 -10.25
N LEU A 252 -15.55 18.24 -11.16
CA LEU A 252 -14.90 16.93 -11.13
C LEU A 252 -13.41 17.09 -10.83
N PHE A 253 -12.96 16.46 -9.75
CA PHE A 253 -11.55 16.27 -9.45
C PHE A 253 -11.11 14.93 -10.00
N GLU A 254 -10.30 14.95 -11.06
CA GLU A 254 -9.61 13.78 -11.58
C GLU A 254 -8.42 13.41 -10.69
N GLY A 255 -8.02 12.14 -10.73
CA GLY A 255 -6.77 11.69 -10.10
C GLY A 255 -6.83 10.25 -9.65
N PHE A 256 -6.07 9.92 -8.61
CA PHE A 256 -6.04 8.58 -8.04
C PHE A 256 -7.36 8.22 -7.35
N THR A 257 -8.05 9.19 -6.76
CA THR A 257 -9.38 9.05 -6.15
C THR A 257 -10.30 10.14 -6.71
N PRO A 258 -10.93 9.93 -7.87
CA PRO A 258 -11.76 10.95 -8.47
C PRO A 258 -12.96 11.28 -7.58
N ARG A 259 -13.38 12.54 -7.58
CA ARG A 259 -14.51 13.04 -6.79
C ARG A 259 -15.32 14.02 -7.61
N ILE A 260 -16.64 13.89 -7.58
CA ILE A 260 -17.58 14.81 -8.23
C ILE A 260 -18.40 15.52 -7.16
N PHE A 261 -18.57 16.83 -7.32
CA PHE A 261 -19.38 17.68 -6.45
C PHE A 261 -20.38 18.44 -7.30
N PHE A 262 -21.67 18.27 -7.00
CA PHE A 262 -22.75 18.95 -7.70
C PHE A 262 -23.10 20.25 -6.99
N TYR A 263 -23.20 21.36 -7.72
CA TYR A 263 -23.42 22.68 -7.12
C TYR A 263 -24.72 22.78 -6.35
N LYS A 264 -25.76 22.06 -6.78
CA LYS A 264 -27.05 22.01 -6.06
C LYS A 264 -26.96 21.46 -4.63
N TYR A 265 -25.87 20.78 -4.28
CA TYR A 265 -25.61 20.25 -2.94
C TYR A 265 -24.55 21.04 -2.18
N LEU A 266 -23.95 22.07 -2.78
CA LEU A 266 -22.95 22.90 -2.14
C LEU A 266 -23.62 24.10 -1.48
N VAL A 267 -23.08 24.46 -0.30
CA VAL A 267 -23.50 25.63 0.46
C VAL A 267 -22.38 26.67 0.46
N TRP A 268 -21.15 26.22 0.72
CA TRP A 268 -20.01 27.11 0.86
C TRP A 268 -18.74 26.49 0.30
N VAL A 269 -18.00 27.25 -0.50
CA VAL A 269 -16.75 26.84 -1.13
C VAL A 269 -15.69 27.90 -0.88
N TYR A 270 -14.53 27.49 -0.38
CA TYR A 270 -13.43 28.44 -0.15
C TYR A 270 -12.06 27.80 -0.29
N GLY A 271 -11.09 28.62 -0.69
CA GLY A 271 -9.68 28.26 -0.73
C GLY A 271 -9.07 28.29 0.67
N LYS A 272 -8.24 27.30 0.97
CA LYS A 272 -7.45 27.22 2.21
C LYS A 272 -5.98 27.05 1.85
N VAL A 273 -5.18 28.03 2.24
CA VAL A 273 -3.71 27.99 2.13
C VAL A 273 -3.13 27.68 3.50
N THR A 274 -2.44 26.56 3.63
CA THR A 274 -1.79 26.18 4.89
C THR A 274 -0.27 26.19 4.70
N ASN A 275 0.41 27.07 5.44
CA ASN A 275 1.86 27.14 5.49
C ASN A 275 2.36 26.30 6.66
N THR A 276 2.92 25.13 6.37
CA THR A 276 3.54 24.27 7.39
C THR A 276 5.02 24.61 7.48
N GLN A 277 5.48 25.02 8.67
CA GLN A 277 6.91 25.20 8.93
C GLN A 277 7.51 23.87 9.41
N HIS A 278 8.51 23.38 8.70
CA HIS A 278 9.26 22.20 9.12
C HIS A 278 10.35 22.65 10.07
N LYS A 279 10.38 22.07 11.28
CA LYS A 279 11.43 22.36 12.26
C LYS A 279 12.30 21.14 12.49
N ALA A 280 13.60 21.23 12.21
CA ALA A 280 14.56 20.26 12.71
C ALA A 280 14.73 20.45 14.22
N TYR A 281 14.68 19.32 14.94
CA TYR A 281 14.79 19.28 16.40
C TYR A 281 13.76 20.16 17.13
N GLY A 282 12.63 20.49 16.48
CA GLY A 282 11.60 21.37 17.03
C GLY A 282 11.98 22.86 17.13
N ILE A 283 13.22 23.23 16.80
CA ILE A 283 13.77 24.57 17.06
C ILE A 283 14.16 25.26 15.75
N ILE A 284 14.82 24.56 14.83
CA ILE A 284 15.41 25.18 13.64
C ILE A 284 14.44 25.06 12.46
N ASN A 285 13.92 26.17 11.96
CA ASN A 285 13.08 26.15 10.76
C ASN A 285 13.92 25.75 9.53
N THR A 286 13.67 24.56 8.99
CA THR A 286 14.39 24.01 7.84
C THR A 286 13.70 24.31 6.51
N GLY A 287 12.48 24.84 6.54
CA GLY A 287 11.75 25.21 5.34
C GLY A 287 10.25 25.30 5.56
N THR A 288 9.56 25.92 4.61
CA THR A 288 8.10 26.06 4.63
C THR A 288 7.50 25.30 3.46
N THR A 289 6.44 24.55 3.72
CA THR A 289 5.62 23.94 2.68
C THR A 289 4.24 24.57 2.69
N THR A 290 3.93 25.26 1.61
CA THR A 290 2.60 25.81 1.36
C THR A 290 1.74 24.75 0.66
N THR A 291 0.60 24.43 1.27
CA THR A 291 -0.40 23.52 0.70
C THR A 291 -1.65 24.32 0.35
N TYR A 292 -2.20 24.04 -0.83
CA TYR A 292 -3.42 24.68 -1.34
C TYR A 292 -4.53 23.64 -1.36
N GLN A 293 -5.70 23.99 -0.83
CA GLN A 293 -6.87 23.12 -0.77
C GLN A 293 -8.13 23.93 -1.07
N ILE A 294 -9.13 23.31 -1.67
CA ILE A 294 -10.49 23.85 -1.69
C ILE A 294 -11.34 23.07 -0.70
N SER A 295 -12.04 23.80 0.16
CA SER A 295 -13.01 23.26 1.10
C SER A 295 -14.39 23.33 0.48
N PHE A 296 -15.13 22.22 0.56
CA PHE A 296 -16.50 22.09 0.08
C PHE A 296 -17.40 21.76 1.27
N LEU A 297 -18.29 22.67 1.64
CA LEU A 297 -19.34 22.41 2.63
C LEU A 297 -20.64 22.08 1.91
N ASP A 298 -21.15 20.87 2.11
CA ASP A 298 -22.41 20.42 1.52
C ASP A 298 -23.63 20.74 2.40
N VAL A 299 -24.82 20.52 1.83
CA VAL A 299 -26.12 20.69 2.52
C VAL A 299 -26.30 19.79 3.76
N ASN A 300 -25.48 18.76 3.93
CA ASN A 300 -25.48 17.84 5.07
C ASN A 300 -24.43 18.23 6.12
N LYS A 301 -23.87 19.45 6.04
CA LYS A 301 -22.80 19.96 6.93
C LYS A 301 -21.49 19.16 6.82
N LYS A 302 -21.31 18.37 5.75
CA LYS A 302 -20.08 17.63 5.52
C LYS A 302 -19.07 18.54 4.84
N ASN A 303 -17.94 18.75 5.50
CA ASN A 303 -16.82 19.50 4.93
C ASN A 303 -15.81 18.55 4.28
N ILE A 304 -15.56 18.74 2.99
CA ILE A 304 -14.62 17.95 2.20
C ILE A 304 -13.51 18.86 1.70
N MET A 305 -12.28 18.62 2.14
CA MET A 305 -11.10 19.33 1.65
C MET A 305 -10.46 18.54 0.50
N VAL A 306 -10.19 19.22 -0.61
CA VAL A 306 -9.53 18.63 -1.78
C VAL A 306 -8.20 19.37 -2.05
N PRO A 307 -7.06 18.66 -2.03
CA PRO A 307 -5.77 19.28 -2.30
C PRO A 307 -5.61 19.66 -3.77
N LEU A 308 -4.96 20.79 -4.01
CA LEU A 308 -4.67 21.33 -5.33
C LEU A 308 -3.17 21.48 -5.57
N SER A 309 -2.79 21.44 -6.85
CA SER A 309 -1.51 21.98 -7.29
C SER A 309 -1.51 23.51 -7.16
N LYS A 310 -0.35 24.08 -6.79
CA LYS A 310 -0.15 25.53 -6.65
C LYS A 310 -0.64 26.29 -7.90
N GLY A 311 -1.38 27.38 -7.69
CA GLY A 311 -1.69 28.37 -8.74
C GLY A 311 -3.11 28.35 -9.31
N ASN A 312 -3.86 27.25 -9.17
CA ASN A 312 -5.19 27.15 -9.82
C ASN A 312 -6.38 27.43 -8.89
N MET A 313 -6.14 27.69 -7.60
CA MET A 313 -7.20 27.72 -6.60
C MET A 313 -8.22 28.83 -6.86
N ASP A 314 -7.74 30.05 -7.11
CA ASP A 314 -8.60 31.23 -7.31
C ASP A 314 -9.32 31.14 -8.67
N ASP A 315 -8.67 30.64 -9.71
CA ASP A 315 -9.28 30.42 -11.03
C ASP A 315 -10.39 29.36 -10.97
N ILE A 316 -10.18 28.27 -10.23
CA ILE A 316 -11.21 27.23 -10.03
C ILE A 316 -12.40 27.81 -9.27
N ILE A 317 -12.15 28.55 -8.17
CA ILE A 317 -13.21 29.17 -7.37
C ILE A 317 -13.99 30.19 -8.21
N THR A 318 -13.30 30.99 -9.02
CA THR A 318 -13.92 31.97 -9.92
C THR A 318 -14.79 31.28 -10.97
N ALA A 319 -14.28 30.25 -11.64
CA ALA A 319 -15.06 29.50 -12.63
C ALA A 319 -16.28 28.80 -11.99
N MET A 320 -16.14 28.29 -10.77
CA MET A 320 -17.28 27.74 -10.02
C MET A 320 -18.31 28.81 -9.66
N HIS A 321 -17.86 30.02 -9.29
CA HIS A 321 -18.73 31.14 -8.96
C HIS A 321 -19.54 31.62 -10.17
N GLU A 322 -18.91 31.68 -11.35
CA GLU A 322 -19.58 31.97 -12.62
C GLU A 322 -20.71 30.98 -12.91
N ASN A 323 -20.47 29.69 -12.67
CA ASN A 323 -21.43 28.63 -12.99
C ASN A 323 -22.52 28.45 -11.92
N ALA A 324 -22.24 28.78 -10.66
CA ALA A 324 -23.18 28.64 -9.55
C ALA A 324 -23.20 29.86 -8.62
N PRO A 325 -23.66 31.04 -9.08
CA PRO A 325 -23.61 32.28 -8.29
C PRO A 325 -24.48 32.27 -7.02
N TYR A 326 -25.33 31.26 -6.84
CA TYR A 326 -26.10 31.04 -5.60
C TYR A 326 -25.30 30.40 -4.46
N VAL A 327 -24.18 29.71 -4.76
CA VAL A 327 -23.29 29.14 -3.74
C VAL A 327 -22.42 30.25 -3.16
N ILE A 328 -22.13 30.18 -1.85
CA ILE A 328 -21.25 31.17 -1.22
C ILE A 328 -19.79 30.82 -1.53
N PHE A 329 -19.02 31.78 -2.04
CA PHE A 329 -17.60 31.62 -2.33
C PHE A 329 -16.72 32.54 -1.50
N GLY A 330 -15.52 32.04 -1.16
CA GLY A 330 -14.52 32.79 -0.40
C GLY A 330 -14.63 32.57 1.11
N TYR A 331 -13.53 32.81 1.83
CA TYR A 331 -13.49 32.64 3.28
C TYR A 331 -13.84 33.94 4.00
N ASN A 332 -14.73 33.86 4.98
CA ASN A 332 -15.05 34.93 5.90
C ASN A 332 -15.19 34.34 7.31
N GLU A 333 -14.58 34.96 8.32
CA GLU A 333 -14.58 34.44 9.69
C GLU A 333 -15.98 34.45 10.32
N GLY A 334 -16.78 35.49 10.06
CA GLY A 334 -18.18 35.54 10.47
C GLY A 334 -19.00 34.42 9.84
N LEU A 335 -18.81 34.17 8.54
CA LEU A 335 -19.46 33.05 7.85
C LEU A 335 -18.99 31.70 8.39
N ALA A 336 -17.71 31.55 8.72
CA ALA A 336 -17.18 30.33 9.32
C ALA A 336 -17.82 30.06 10.69
N ASN A 337 -17.97 31.09 11.51
CA ASN A 337 -18.65 31.04 12.80
C ASN A 337 -20.14 30.72 12.63
N GLU A 338 -20.83 31.36 11.67
CA GLU A 338 -22.23 31.10 11.37
C GLU A 338 -22.44 29.68 10.84
N ALA A 339 -21.59 29.19 9.92
CA ALA A 339 -21.66 27.83 9.41
C ALA A 339 -21.45 26.77 10.53
N LYS A 340 -20.64 27.10 11.53
CA LYS A 340 -20.40 26.23 12.69
C LYS A 340 -21.61 26.22 13.64
N ASN A 341 -22.09 27.41 14.02
CA ASN A 341 -23.06 27.60 15.10
C ASN A 341 -24.52 27.58 14.60
N ASN A 342 -24.79 28.05 13.40
CA ASN A 342 -26.11 28.23 12.81
C ASN A 342 -26.12 27.91 11.30
N PHE A 343 -25.77 26.67 10.96
CA PHE A 343 -25.68 26.21 9.56
C PHE A 343 -26.97 26.44 8.75
N ASN A 344 -28.14 26.35 9.39
CA ASN A 344 -29.43 26.57 8.73
C ASN A 344 -29.58 28.00 8.19
N SER A 345 -29.02 29.00 8.89
CA SER A 345 -28.99 30.39 8.41
C SER A 345 -28.21 30.52 7.10
N VAL A 346 -27.02 29.89 7.03
CA VAL A 346 -26.20 29.87 5.81
C VAL A 346 -26.90 29.12 4.67
N LEU A 347 -27.50 27.97 4.98
CA LEU A 347 -28.26 27.17 4.00
C LEU A 347 -29.46 27.94 3.45
N ASN A 348 -30.20 28.65 4.31
CA ASN A 348 -31.34 29.47 3.89
C ASN A 348 -30.90 30.66 3.03
N ALA A 349 -29.74 31.26 3.31
CA ALA A 349 -29.18 32.32 2.47
C ALA A 349 -28.88 31.81 1.04
N VAL A 350 -28.27 30.62 0.90
CA VAL A 350 -28.00 29.99 -0.40
C VAL A 350 -29.31 29.66 -1.14
N ARG A 351 -30.30 29.10 -0.44
CA ARG A 351 -31.61 28.78 -1.03
C ARG A 351 -32.36 30.02 -1.50
N ARG A 352 -32.35 31.09 -0.71
CA ARG A 352 -32.97 32.37 -1.08
C ARG A 352 -32.29 32.95 -2.31
N ARG A 353 -30.96 32.99 -2.35
CA ARG A 353 -30.22 33.51 -3.51
C ARG A 353 -30.50 32.69 -4.78
N LYS A 354 -30.63 31.37 -4.64
CA LYS A 354 -31.01 30.51 -5.75
C LYS A 354 -32.41 30.84 -6.29
N ALA A 355 -33.39 31.05 -5.41
CA ALA A 355 -34.75 31.42 -5.81
C ALA A 355 -34.78 32.79 -6.52
N GLU A 356 -34.07 33.80 -5.99
CA GLU A 356 -33.95 35.12 -6.62
C GLU A 356 -33.41 35.03 -8.05
N LEU A 357 -32.34 34.25 -8.26
CA LEU A 357 -31.74 34.07 -9.59
C LEU A 357 -32.65 33.31 -10.57
N GLU A 358 -33.46 32.37 -10.07
CA GLU A 358 -34.46 31.67 -10.88
C GLU A 358 -35.60 32.62 -11.30
N GLU A 359 -36.05 33.50 -10.40
CA GLU A 359 -37.04 34.54 -10.70
C GLU A 359 -36.50 35.55 -11.72
N GLU A 360 -35.28 36.05 -11.54
CA GLU A 360 -34.61 36.95 -12.49
C GLU A 360 -34.52 36.32 -13.89
N ARG A 361 -34.14 35.04 -13.96
CA ARG A 361 -34.05 34.31 -15.23
C ARG A 361 -35.43 34.13 -15.88
N ASN A 362 -36.45 33.79 -15.10
CA ASN A 362 -37.82 33.63 -15.62
C ASN A 362 -38.40 34.96 -16.12
N ALA A 363 -38.15 36.05 -15.39
CA ALA A 363 -38.52 37.40 -15.79
C ALA A 363 -37.80 37.84 -17.08
N ALA A 364 -36.49 37.55 -17.18
CA ALA A 364 -35.72 37.83 -18.40
C ALA A 364 -36.24 37.02 -19.61
N ALA A 365 -36.59 35.75 -19.41
CA ALA A 365 -37.16 34.91 -20.46
C ALA A 365 -38.54 35.42 -20.92
N ALA A 366 -39.39 35.86 -19.99
CA ALA A 366 -40.69 36.46 -20.31
C ALA A 366 -40.55 37.75 -21.13
N ASN A 367 -39.54 38.58 -20.83
CA ASN A 367 -39.28 39.83 -21.54
C ASN A 367 -38.58 39.63 -22.91
N ALA A 368 -37.95 38.47 -23.14
CA ALA A 368 -37.24 38.16 -24.38
C ALA A 368 -38.15 37.64 -25.51
N VAL A 369 -39.45 37.42 -25.26
CA VAL A 369 -40.41 37.04 -26.29
C VAL A 369 -40.66 38.26 -27.20
N PRO A 370 -40.30 38.21 -28.50
CA PRO A 370 -40.46 39.35 -29.39
C PRO A 370 -41.93 39.72 -29.53
N TRP A 371 -42.25 41.01 -29.38
CA TRP A 371 -43.56 41.65 -29.61
C TRP A 371 -44.05 41.59 -31.08
N GLY A 372 -43.74 40.52 -31.82
CA GLY A 372 -43.95 40.42 -33.27
C GLY A 372 -44.63 39.13 -33.77
N GLN A 373 -44.95 38.15 -32.92
CA GLN A 373 -45.88 37.08 -33.30
C GLN A 373 -47.28 37.42 -32.78
N GLN A 374 -47.91 38.39 -33.45
CA GLN A 374 -49.36 38.55 -33.41
C GLN A 374 -49.98 37.23 -33.88
N ALA A 375 -50.75 36.59 -33.00
CA ALA A 375 -51.70 35.56 -33.42
C ALA A 375 -52.56 36.14 -34.56
N PRO A 376 -52.78 35.40 -35.66
CA PRO A 376 -53.60 35.89 -36.76
C PRO A 376 -55.00 36.23 -36.22
N SER A 377 -55.37 37.50 -36.34
CA SER A 377 -56.70 38.00 -36.03
C SER A 377 -57.69 37.38 -37.01
N MET A 378 -58.58 36.52 -36.51
CA MET A 378 -59.77 36.13 -37.25
C MET A 378 -60.68 37.35 -37.38
N ALA A 379 -60.68 37.97 -38.56
CA ALA A 379 -61.63 38.99 -38.96
C ALA A 379 -62.95 38.33 -39.39
N ALA A 380 -64.06 38.84 -38.84
CA ALA A 380 -65.42 38.46 -39.17
C ALA A 380 -65.98 39.31 -40.33
N GLY A 381 -66.83 38.69 -41.16
CA GLY A 381 -67.69 39.30 -42.19
C GLY A 381 -67.42 38.74 -43.58
N GLY A 382 -68.11 37.70 -44.05
CA GLY A 382 -69.46 37.69 -44.68
C GLY A 382 -69.25 37.25 -46.15
N GLU A 383 -70.03 36.43 -46.86
CA GLU A 383 -71.42 36.00 -46.76
C GLU A 383 -71.64 34.83 -47.77
N TYR A 384 -72.55 33.90 -47.44
CA TYR A 384 -73.18 32.81 -48.23
C TYR A 384 -72.38 31.58 -48.72
N GLY A 385 -72.80 30.40 -48.22
CA GLY A 385 -72.75 29.16 -49.03
C GLY A 385 -72.57 27.82 -48.32
N SER A 386 -73.53 27.41 -47.49
CA SER A 386 -73.97 26.01 -47.25
C SER A 386 -72.95 24.87 -46.96
N ALA A 387 -73.16 24.28 -45.77
CA ALA A 387 -73.03 22.85 -45.40
C ALA A 387 -71.62 22.25 -45.18
N ALA A 388 -71.28 22.00 -43.91
CA ALA A 388 -70.83 20.68 -43.41
C ALA A 388 -70.44 20.73 -41.91
N ASP A 389 -70.93 19.72 -41.21
CA ASP A 389 -70.55 19.14 -39.90
C ASP A 389 -69.35 19.66 -39.10
N ASN A 390 -69.69 20.32 -38.00
CA ASN A 390 -69.37 20.00 -36.59
C ASN A 390 -68.18 19.05 -36.29
N GLN A 391 -67.07 19.58 -35.76
CA GLN A 391 -66.25 18.94 -34.72
C GLN A 391 -65.47 19.98 -33.90
N GLN A 392 -65.80 20.05 -32.62
CA GLN A 392 -65.27 20.93 -31.58
C GLN A 392 -64.14 20.19 -30.85
N ALA A 393 -63.00 20.83 -30.61
CA ALA A 393 -61.98 20.36 -29.66
C ALA A 393 -61.43 21.53 -28.85
N ASP A 394 -61.75 21.50 -27.56
CA ASP A 394 -61.39 22.43 -26.50
C ASP A 394 -59.88 22.53 -26.26
N TYR A 395 -59.41 23.77 -26.08
CA TYR A 395 -58.09 24.08 -25.54
C TYR A 395 -58.23 24.38 -24.03
N SER A 396 -57.99 23.39 -23.19
CA SER A 396 -57.95 23.54 -21.73
C SER A 396 -56.55 23.98 -21.26
N GLY A 397 -56.46 25.15 -20.65
CA GLY A 397 -55.27 25.65 -19.97
C GLY A 397 -54.90 24.82 -18.75
N TYR A 398 -53.60 24.59 -18.55
CA TYR A 398 -53.07 23.97 -17.34
C TYR A 398 -52.66 25.05 -16.34
N GLN A 399 -53.50 25.25 -15.32
CA GLN A 399 -53.08 25.72 -14.00
C GLN A 399 -52.43 24.53 -13.28
N SER A 400 -51.13 24.62 -12.95
CA SER A 400 -50.52 23.70 -11.98
C SER A 400 -50.39 24.40 -10.63
N SER A 401 -51.28 24.04 -9.71
CA SER A 401 -51.17 24.29 -8.28
C SER A 401 -49.96 23.55 -7.72
N ALA A 402 -48.95 24.29 -7.24
CA ALA A 402 -47.84 23.74 -6.49
C ALA A 402 -48.31 23.34 -5.09
N GLN A 403 -48.62 22.06 -4.88
CA GLN A 403 -48.68 21.48 -3.53
C GLN A 403 -47.25 21.24 -3.03
N GLN A 404 -46.92 21.79 -1.87
CA GLN A 404 -45.69 21.44 -1.14
C GLN A 404 -45.73 19.95 -0.76
N PRO A 405 -44.68 19.16 -1.01
CA PRO A 405 -44.53 17.87 -0.35
C PRO A 405 -44.03 18.07 1.08
N ASP A 406 -44.88 17.69 2.02
CA ASP A 406 -44.56 17.55 3.44
C ASP A 406 -43.59 16.36 3.61
N TYR A 407 -42.34 16.63 4.00
CA TYR A 407 -41.33 15.59 4.27
C TYR A 407 -41.45 15.17 5.75
N SER A 408 -42.47 14.38 6.06
CA SER A 408 -42.53 13.65 7.33
C SER A 408 -41.50 12.51 7.31
N GLY A 409 -40.55 12.56 8.23
CA GLY A 409 -39.39 11.67 8.29
C GLY A 409 -39.72 10.20 8.54
N TYR A 410 -39.06 9.32 7.78
CA TYR A 410 -38.86 7.93 8.17
C TYR A 410 -37.69 7.86 9.16
N GLN A 411 -38.01 7.73 10.45
CA GLN A 411 -37.07 7.20 11.44
C GLN A 411 -36.94 5.69 11.21
N ASN A 412 -35.80 5.26 10.67
CA ASN A 412 -35.39 3.87 10.77
C ASN A 412 -34.49 3.71 12.00
N SER A 413 -35.09 3.21 13.07
CA SER A 413 -34.41 2.64 14.24
C SER A 413 -33.73 1.34 13.84
N ALA A 414 -32.45 1.42 13.47
CA ALA A 414 -31.58 0.25 13.41
C ALA A 414 -30.88 0.09 14.76
N GLN A 415 -31.21 -1.02 15.41
CA GLN A 415 -30.69 -1.49 16.69
C GLN A 415 -29.15 -1.50 16.70
N GLN A 416 -28.56 -0.87 17.71
CA GLN A 416 -27.16 -1.08 18.07
C GLN A 416 -26.99 -2.54 18.48
N ALA A 417 -26.18 -3.28 17.73
CA ALA A 417 -25.64 -4.54 18.20
C ALA A 417 -24.48 -4.23 19.16
N ASP A 418 -24.69 -4.56 20.43
CA ASP A 418 -23.64 -4.64 21.44
C ASP A 418 -22.58 -5.65 21.00
N TYR A 419 -21.36 -5.17 20.77
CA TYR A 419 -20.16 -6.00 20.78
C TYR A 419 -19.28 -5.57 21.94
N SER A 420 -19.44 -6.30 23.05
CA SER A 420 -18.52 -6.36 24.17
C SER A 420 -17.28 -7.16 23.76
N GLY A 421 -16.08 -6.69 24.12
CA GLY A 421 -14.87 -7.50 24.00
C GLY A 421 -13.54 -6.77 24.07
N TYR A 422 -13.03 -6.62 25.29
CA TYR A 422 -11.62 -6.50 25.68
C TYR A 422 -10.81 -5.26 25.26
N GLN A 423 -10.84 -4.25 26.14
CA GLN A 423 -9.70 -3.34 26.35
C GLN A 423 -8.73 -3.98 27.36
N SER A 424 -7.53 -4.35 26.91
CA SER A 424 -6.40 -4.64 27.80
C SER A 424 -5.64 -3.34 28.08
N SER A 425 -5.79 -2.83 29.30
CA SER A 425 -5.00 -1.73 29.86
C SER A 425 -3.60 -2.23 30.22
N ALA A 426 -2.61 -1.96 29.36
CA ALA A 426 -1.21 -2.08 29.74
C ALA A 426 -0.80 -0.78 30.47
N GLN A 427 -0.75 -0.83 31.80
CA GLN A 427 -0.13 0.19 32.63
C GLN A 427 1.38 0.21 32.39
N GLN A 428 1.93 1.38 32.10
CA GLN A 428 3.37 1.63 32.19
C GLN A 428 3.78 1.63 33.68
N PRO A 429 4.88 0.98 34.07
CA PRO A 429 5.47 1.23 35.38
C PRO A 429 6.35 2.48 35.36
N ASP A 430 6.04 3.41 36.26
CA ASP A 430 6.90 4.51 36.66
C ASP A 430 8.19 3.97 37.30
N TYR A 431 9.33 4.38 36.76
CA TYR A 431 10.64 4.19 37.38
C TYR A 431 11.06 5.50 38.07
N SER A 432 10.93 5.55 39.40
CA SER A 432 11.69 6.50 40.22
C SER A 432 11.90 5.91 41.63
N GLY A 433 13.15 5.95 42.11
CA GLY A 433 13.46 5.58 43.49
C GLY A 433 14.88 5.05 43.70
N TYR A 434 15.82 5.96 43.94
CA TYR A 434 17.16 5.70 44.47
C TYR A 434 17.10 5.31 45.97
N GLN A 435 18.13 4.54 46.40
CA GLN A 435 18.89 4.57 47.67
C GLN A 435 18.92 3.33 48.61
N ASN A 436 20.11 2.73 48.60
CA ASN A 436 21.05 2.41 49.70
C ASN A 436 20.87 1.24 50.70
N SER A 437 22.03 0.55 50.83
CA SER A 437 22.67 -0.09 51.99
C SER A 437 22.20 -1.46 52.50
N ALA A 438 23.04 -2.48 52.25
CA ALA A 438 23.44 -3.54 53.20
C ALA A 438 24.68 -4.27 52.65
N GLN A 439 25.87 -3.99 53.21
CA GLN A 439 26.65 -4.91 54.06
C GLN A 439 27.17 -6.19 53.37
N GLN A 440 28.48 -6.20 53.10
CA GLN A 440 29.28 -7.40 52.86
C GLN A 440 29.47 -8.18 54.16
N PRO A 441 29.61 -9.52 54.09
CA PRO A 441 30.46 -10.26 54.99
C PRO A 441 31.73 -10.75 54.28
N ASP A 442 32.85 -10.51 54.93
CA ASP A 442 34.14 -11.16 54.70
C ASP A 442 34.02 -12.68 54.83
N TYR A 443 34.77 -13.41 54.00
CA TYR A 443 35.24 -14.75 54.34
C TYR A 443 36.73 -14.92 54.00
N SER A 444 37.39 -15.49 55.00
CA SER A 444 38.78 -15.93 55.10
C SER A 444 39.10 -17.10 54.18
#